data_AF-A0A660WF80-F1
#
_entry.id   AF-A0A660WF80-F1
#
_cell.length_a   1.000
_cell.length_b   1.000
_cell.length_c   1.000
_cell.angle_alpha   90.00
_cell.angle_beta   90.00
_cell.angle_gamma   90.00
#
_symmetry.space_group_name_H-M   'P 1'
#
loop_
_entity.id
_entity.type
_entity.pdbx_description
1 polymer ?
#
loop_
_entity_poly.entity_id
_entity_poly.type
_entity_poly.pdbx_seq_one_letter_code
_entity_poly.pdbx_strand_id
1 'polypeptide(L)'
;MNTTIVAIIISLLAMLFLNALRILSRGAREGRLFGLFIKRNMFFLTLLFIFGLCRLKILADSHWGEALPFPADLLRLLPVEWAQAPDVAVYLDVIILTAAALLAIKTAMVVIFDYILKRVREVDVPGLIRTPVTWGAYLIAAAVVLQSKSKFDVTPLFTTSAVISLVLGFALQDTLSNLFTGLSIHFEKSVQIGHWIRIGEHEGRVVGVTWRAINIRTFDGDYVIIPNSTFGKMEISNYSLPTTVHAVNLFIGTSYSDPPNAVRAAILEALKRTDGVMHRPEPRIFTHSYEDFAVNYRIKFWLNDYSNHFNIESDVFTHIWYVFKRRGITIPFPTRTVQVSRAKEATKEDELKACAELLKGVDFLASLADDDFRALGEGMRLMTYAAGEEIVRQGEEGEDFFLLLDGEVEVTKTASDGRQVTVGTLKTGDFFGEMALLTGDKRTATVTSLSDTTLAVIGREYFRKLLHAKPEIAGGISEVLAERTARGLEAMERYREEVERARAAAPDEETKRIAARILKNIKKFLHL
;
A
#
# COMPACT_ATOMS: atom_id res chain seq x y z
N MET A 1 -59.16 -56.59 30.99
CA MET A 1 -58.99 -56.62 29.52
C MET A 1 -58.65 -58.05 29.15
N ASN A 2 -59.42 -58.69 28.26
CA ASN A 2 -59.36 -60.13 28.03
C ASN A 2 -57.94 -60.54 27.58
N THR A 3 -57.29 -61.48 28.28
CA THR A 3 -55.92 -61.96 27.99
C THR A 3 -55.77 -62.44 26.54
N THR A 4 -56.84 -62.95 25.96
CA THR A 4 -56.98 -63.33 24.55
C THR A 4 -56.81 -62.15 23.59
N ILE A 5 -57.34 -60.97 23.91
CA ILE A 5 -57.27 -59.78 23.04
C ILE A 5 -55.83 -59.27 22.98
N VAL A 6 -55.12 -59.26 24.10
CA VAL A 6 -53.72 -58.81 24.16
C VAL A 6 -52.81 -59.77 23.40
N ALA A 7 -53.01 -61.08 23.51
CA ALA A 7 -52.26 -62.08 22.74
C ALA A 7 -52.50 -62.00 21.22
N ILE A 8 -53.74 -61.71 20.82
CA ILE A 8 -54.09 -61.46 19.41
C ILE A 8 -53.36 -60.21 18.93
N ILE A 9 -53.36 -59.12 19.70
CA ILE A 9 -52.67 -57.87 19.33
C ILE A 9 -51.15 -58.10 19.19
N ILE A 10 -50.52 -58.83 20.11
CA ILE A 10 -49.08 -59.14 20.04
C ILE A 10 -48.75 -60.02 18.84
N SER A 11 -49.55 -61.06 18.59
CA SER A 11 -49.36 -61.96 17.44
C SER A 11 -49.58 -61.23 16.11
N LEU A 12 -50.55 -60.31 16.07
CA LEU A 12 -50.82 -59.45 14.91
C LEU A 12 -49.67 -58.47 14.67
N LEU A 13 -49.15 -57.83 15.72
CA LEU A 13 -47.99 -56.93 15.63
C LEU A 13 -46.73 -57.68 15.16
N ALA A 14 -46.52 -58.91 15.65
CA ALA A 14 -45.39 -59.73 15.22
C ALA A 14 -45.50 -60.18 13.77
N MET A 15 -46.70 -60.58 13.35
CA MET A 15 -46.97 -60.97 11.97
C MET A 15 -46.89 -59.76 11.02
N LEU A 16 -47.38 -58.59 11.42
CA LEU A 16 -47.25 -57.33 10.70
C LEU A 16 -45.79 -56.90 10.57
N PHE A 17 -45.00 -57.05 11.63
CA PHE A 17 -43.56 -56.73 11.61
C PHE A 17 -42.78 -57.67 10.70
N LEU A 18 -43.00 -58.99 10.78
CA LEU A 18 -42.37 -59.98 9.89
C LEU A 18 -42.79 -59.79 8.43
N ASN A 19 -44.06 -59.45 8.18
CA ASN A 19 -44.56 -59.16 6.85
C ASN A 19 -43.99 -57.85 6.30
N ALA A 20 -43.91 -56.80 7.14
CA ALA A 20 -43.22 -55.56 6.82
C ALA A 20 -41.75 -55.83 6.46
N LEU A 21 -41.02 -56.61 7.26
CA LEU A 21 -39.64 -57.02 6.95
C LEU A 21 -39.52 -57.75 5.61
N ARG A 22 -40.44 -58.68 5.30
CA ARG A 22 -40.47 -59.41 4.02
C ARG A 22 -40.72 -58.47 2.84
N ILE A 23 -41.70 -57.58 2.95
CA ILE A 23 -42.06 -56.60 1.91
C ILE A 23 -40.90 -55.60 1.70
N LEU A 24 -40.32 -55.12 2.79
CA LEU A 24 -39.21 -54.15 2.78
C LEU A 24 -37.91 -54.76 2.23
N SER A 25 -37.65 -56.05 2.50
CA SER A 25 -36.51 -56.78 1.92
C SER A 25 -36.64 -56.99 0.41
N ARG A 26 -37.87 -57.09 -0.12
CA ARG A 26 -38.15 -57.15 -1.56
C ARG A 26 -38.03 -55.77 -2.23
N GLY A 27 -38.54 -54.71 -1.60
CA GLY A 27 -38.45 -53.33 -2.09
C GLY A 27 -37.05 -52.72 -2.10
N ALA A 28 -36.11 -53.28 -1.33
CA ALA A 28 -34.70 -52.85 -1.34
C ALA A 28 -33.96 -53.08 -2.68
N ARG A 29 -34.56 -53.82 -3.63
CA ARG A 29 -34.03 -53.99 -5.00
C ARG A 29 -34.26 -52.79 -5.92
N GLU A 30 -35.19 -51.88 -5.60
CA GLU A 30 -35.60 -50.79 -6.50
C GLU A 30 -34.79 -49.49 -6.35
N GLY A 31 -33.64 -49.50 -5.67
CA GLY A 31 -32.72 -48.35 -5.63
C GLY A 31 -33.24 -47.08 -4.92
N ARG A 32 -34.42 -47.12 -4.28
CA ARG A 32 -34.95 -45.99 -3.48
C ARG A 32 -34.23 -45.87 -2.15
N LEU A 33 -34.00 -44.63 -1.70
CA LEU A 33 -33.30 -44.27 -0.45
C LEU A 33 -33.83 -45.03 0.79
N PHE A 34 -35.14 -45.27 0.81
CA PHE A 34 -35.85 -46.02 1.85
C PHE A 34 -35.46 -47.51 1.91
N GLY A 35 -35.20 -48.15 0.77
CA GLY A 35 -34.75 -49.54 0.72
C GLY A 35 -33.31 -49.72 1.23
N LEU A 36 -32.44 -48.76 0.92
CA LEU A 36 -31.05 -48.74 1.42
C LEU A 36 -31.01 -48.52 2.94
N PHE A 37 -31.87 -47.63 3.45
CA PHE A 37 -32.03 -47.36 4.87
C PHE A 37 -32.41 -48.62 5.65
N ILE A 38 -33.39 -49.37 5.16
CA ILE A 38 -33.86 -50.58 5.85
C ILE A 38 -32.80 -51.67 5.80
N LYS A 39 -32.18 -51.91 4.64
CA LYS A 39 -31.10 -52.89 4.51
C LYS A 39 -29.93 -52.60 5.47
N ARG A 40 -29.56 -51.32 5.64
CA ARG A 40 -28.44 -50.90 6.50
C ARG A 40 -28.78 -50.94 8.00
N ASN A 41 -30.06 -50.99 8.36
CA ASN A 41 -30.56 -50.95 9.75
C ASN A 41 -31.37 -52.19 10.19
N MET A 42 -31.52 -53.18 9.32
CA MET A 42 -32.31 -54.39 9.56
C MET A 42 -31.92 -55.11 10.85
N PHE A 43 -30.61 -55.19 11.15
CA PHE A 43 -30.10 -55.75 12.39
C PHE A 43 -30.66 -55.05 13.64
N PHE A 44 -30.60 -53.72 13.70
CA PHE A 44 -31.08 -52.94 14.86
C PHE A 44 -32.60 -52.98 15.01
N LEU A 45 -33.33 -52.95 13.88
CA LEU A 45 -34.78 -53.10 13.87
C LEU A 45 -35.21 -54.47 14.42
N THR A 46 -34.48 -55.53 14.04
CA THR A 46 -34.74 -56.89 14.52
C THR A 46 -34.43 -56.98 16.01
N LEU A 47 -33.33 -56.36 16.46
CA LEU A 47 -32.91 -56.32 17.85
C LEU A 47 -33.93 -55.59 18.75
N LEU A 48 -34.39 -54.41 18.33
CA LEU A 48 -35.45 -53.65 19.01
C LEU A 48 -36.75 -54.43 19.14
N PHE A 49 -37.12 -55.15 18.09
CA PHE A 49 -38.33 -55.95 18.08
C PHE A 49 -38.24 -57.14 19.05
N ILE A 50 -37.14 -57.90 19.01
CA ILE A 50 -36.93 -59.04 19.91
C ILE A 50 -36.90 -58.57 21.36
N PHE A 51 -36.05 -57.61 21.71
CA PHE A 51 -35.94 -57.15 23.10
C PHE A 51 -37.16 -56.37 23.59
N GLY A 52 -37.85 -55.65 22.70
CA GLY A 52 -39.14 -55.01 23.00
C GLY A 52 -40.21 -56.03 23.37
N LEU A 53 -40.28 -57.16 22.65
CA LEU A 53 -41.17 -58.27 23.01
C LEU A 53 -40.80 -58.90 24.36
N CYS A 54 -39.50 -59.10 24.63
CA CYS A 54 -39.04 -59.55 25.96
C CYS A 54 -39.52 -58.61 27.07
N ARG A 55 -39.39 -57.30 26.86
CA ARG A 55 -39.75 -56.29 27.86
C ARG A 55 -41.26 -56.21 28.07
N LEU A 56 -42.03 -56.29 26.99
CA LEU A 56 -43.50 -56.33 27.04
C LEU A 56 -44.00 -57.55 27.82
N LYS A 57 -43.37 -58.72 27.64
CA LYS A 57 -43.66 -59.93 28.42
C LYS A 57 -43.44 -59.71 29.91
N ILE A 58 -42.26 -59.22 30.31
CA ILE A 58 -41.94 -58.95 31.72
C ILE A 58 -42.91 -57.94 32.35
N LEU A 59 -43.24 -56.86 31.64
CA LEU A 59 -44.16 -55.85 32.14
C LEU A 59 -45.56 -56.44 32.37
N ALA A 60 -46.00 -57.30 31.47
CA ALA A 60 -47.33 -57.84 31.53
C ALA A 60 -47.46 -58.97 32.57
N ASP A 61 -46.44 -59.81 32.73
CA ASP A 61 -46.33 -60.77 33.83
C ASP A 61 -46.37 -60.04 35.20
N SER A 62 -45.77 -58.84 35.29
CA SER A 62 -45.77 -58.03 36.53
C SER A 62 -47.07 -57.30 36.86
N HIS A 63 -47.89 -56.94 35.85
CA HIS A 63 -49.12 -56.16 36.04
C HIS A 63 -50.40 -57.00 36.07
N TRP A 64 -50.40 -58.16 35.41
CA TRP A 64 -51.61 -58.94 35.19
C TRP A 64 -51.61 -60.29 35.90
N GLY A 65 -50.50 -60.73 36.50
CA GLY A 65 -50.42 -61.93 37.35
C GLY A 65 -50.64 -63.28 36.65
N GLU A 66 -51.13 -63.27 35.41
CA GLU A 66 -51.31 -64.44 34.54
C GLU A 66 -50.39 -64.33 33.33
N ALA A 67 -49.70 -65.44 33.01
CA ALA A 67 -48.83 -65.55 31.85
C ALA A 67 -49.63 -65.27 30.57
N LEU A 68 -49.29 -64.20 29.85
CA LEU A 68 -49.88 -63.93 28.54
C LEU A 68 -49.71 -65.13 27.61
N PRO A 69 -50.73 -65.50 26.82
CA PRO A 69 -50.60 -66.57 25.84
C PRO A 69 -49.81 -66.05 24.64
N PHE A 70 -48.49 -65.91 24.81
CA PHE A 70 -47.58 -65.82 23.68
C PHE A 70 -47.69 -67.15 22.90
N PRO A 71 -47.63 -67.13 21.56
CA PRO A 71 -47.56 -68.35 20.77
C PRO A 71 -46.39 -69.22 21.27
N ALA A 72 -46.62 -70.51 21.49
CA ALA A 72 -45.62 -71.43 22.06
C ALA A 72 -44.29 -71.42 21.28
N ASP A 73 -44.35 -71.18 19.97
CA ASP A 73 -43.17 -71.07 19.10
C ASP A 73 -42.34 -69.80 19.35
N LEU A 74 -42.98 -68.70 19.77
CA LEU A 74 -42.31 -67.43 20.09
C LEU A 74 -41.67 -67.49 21.49
N LEU A 75 -42.34 -68.18 22.42
CA LEU A 75 -41.85 -68.46 23.78
C LEU A 75 -40.57 -69.32 23.78
N ARG A 76 -40.41 -70.23 22.81
CA ARG A 76 -39.19 -71.05 22.64
C ARG A 76 -37.96 -70.26 22.17
N LEU A 77 -38.17 -69.12 21.51
CA LEU A 77 -37.10 -68.23 21.03
C LEU A 77 -36.61 -67.27 22.11
N LEU A 78 -37.40 -67.08 23.15
CA LEU A 78 -37.08 -66.25 24.31
C LEU A 78 -36.52 -67.16 25.38
N PRO A 79 -35.22 -67.13 25.71
CA PRO A 79 -34.76 -67.95 26.81
C PRO A 79 -35.55 -67.50 28.08
N VAL A 80 -36.21 -68.44 28.77
CA VAL A 80 -37.24 -68.10 29.78
C VAL A 80 -36.62 -67.97 31.18
N GLU A 81 -35.43 -68.52 31.38
CA GLU A 81 -34.77 -68.67 32.68
C GLU A 81 -34.20 -67.37 33.28
N TRP A 82 -33.99 -66.31 32.49
CA TRP A 82 -33.46 -65.01 32.95
C TRP A 82 -34.57 -64.00 33.29
N ALA A 83 -35.83 -64.27 32.96
CA ALA A 83 -36.92 -63.32 33.14
C ALA A 83 -37.27 -63.01 34.62
N GLN A 84 -36.78 -63.81 35.56
CA GLN A 84 -37.08 -63.67 37.00
C GLN A 84 -35.99 -62.94 37.80
N ALA A 85 -34.85 -62.59 37.20
CA ALA A 85 -33.80 -61.84 37.90
C ALA A 85 -34.15 -60.33 37.97
N PRO A 86 -34.04 -59.67 39.15
CA PRO A 86 -34.53 -58.31 39.37
C PRO A 86 -33.87 -57.25 38.46
N ASP A 87 -32.65 -57.50 37.98
CA ASP A 87 -31.88 -56.55 37.17
C ASP A 87 -32.11 -56.71 35.65
N VAL A 88 -32.75 -57.78 35.20
CA VAL A 88 -32.90 -58.10 33.76
C VAL A 88 -33.80 -57.09 33.03
N ALA A 89 -34.78 -56.55 33.72
CA ALA A 89 -35.60 -55.43 33.25
C ALA A 89 -34.74 -54.19 32.91
N VAL A 90 -33.74 -53.89 33.74
CA VAL A 90 -32.84 -52.75 33.56
C VAL A 90 -31.90 -52.99 32.38
N TYR A 91 -31.33 -54.18 32.25
CA TYR A 91 -30.48 -54.54 31.11
C TYR A 91 -31.26 -54.50 29.78
N LEU A 92 -32.51 -54.98 29.77
CA LEU A 92 -33.39 -54.89 28.59
C LEU A 92 -33.71 -53.43 28.22
N ASP A 93 -34.04 -52.59 29.20
CA ASP A 93 -34.28 -51.17 28.95
C ASP A 93 -33.03 -50.48 28.37
N VAL A 94 -31.83 -50.81 28.87
CA VAL A 94 -30.55 -50.30 28.34
C VAL A 94 -30.34 -50.75 26.90
N ILE A 95 -30.52 -52.05 26.60
CA ILE A 95 -30.32 -52.59 25.25
C ILE A 95 -31.32 -51.96 24.26
N ILE A 96 -32.59 -51.83 24.65
CA ILE A 96 -33.63 -51.19 23.82
C ILE A 96 -33.28 -49.72 23.58
N LEU A 97 -32.90 -48.98 24.63
CA LEU A 97 -32.55 -47.57 24.52
C LEU A 97 -31.30 -47.35 23.66
N THR A 98 -30.27 -48.18 23.81
CA THR A 98 -29.07 -48.15 22.97
C THR A 98 -29.42 -48.46 21.51
N ALA A 99 -30.20 -49.50 21.25
CA ALA A 99 -30.58 -49.87 19.89
C ALA A 99 -31.46 -48.79 19.22
N ALA A 100 -32.37 -48.17 19.98
CA ALA A 100 -33.18 -47.05 19.53
C ALA A 100 -32.32 -45.81 19.21
N ALA A 101 -31.38 -45.47 20.10
CA ALA A 101 -30.47 -44.34 19.90
C ALA A 101 -29.56 -44.55 18.68
N LEU A 102 -28.97 -45.74 18.52
CA LEU A 102 -28.14 -46.07 17.35
C LEU A 102 -28.95 -46.03 16.05
N LEU A 103 -30.19 -46.52 16.07
CA LEU A 103 -31.09 -46.45 14.91
C LEU A 103 -31.44 -44.99 14.58
N ALA A 104 -31.77 -44.17 15.58
CA ALA A 104 -32.07 -42.76 15.40
C ALA A 104 -30.86 -42.01 14.80
N ILE A 105 -29.65 -42.24 15.33
CA ILE A 105 -28.42 -41.63 14.80
C ILE A 105 -28.19 -42.06 13.36
N LYS A 106 -28.23 -43.36 13.05
CA LYS A 106 -28.03 -43.85 11.67
C LYS A 106 -29.07 -43.26 10.71
N THR A 107 -30.31 -43.13 11.15
CA THR A 107 -31.38 -42.48 10.38
C THR A 107 -31.06 -41.02 10.12
N ALA A 108 -30.73 -40.26 11.16
CA ALA A 108 -30.35 -38.86 11.06
C ALA A 108 -29.15 -38.67 10.12
N MET A 109 -28.11 -39.51 10.23
CA MET A 109 -26.92 -39.42 9.39
C MET A 109 -27.23 -39.72 7.91
N VAL A 110 -28.12 -40.67 7.60
CA VAL A 110 -28.57 -40.91 6.22
C VAL A 110 -29.36 -39.71 5.71
N VAL A 111 -30.30 -39.19 6.49
CA VAL A 111 -31.14 -38.07 6.08
C VAL A 111 -30.29 -36.80 5.88
N ILE A 112 -29.38 -36.48 6.79
CA ILE A 112 -28.56 -35.28 6.70
C ILE A 112 -27.53 -35.40 5.57
N PHE A 113 -26.70 -36.44 5.57
CA PHE A 113 -25.58 -36.54 4.62
C PHE A 113 -26.00 -37.08 3.25
N ASP A 114 -26.76 -38.18 3.22
CA ASP A 114 -27.08 -38.88 1.97
C ASP A 114 -28.31 -38.26 1.25
N TYR A 115 -29.23 -37.62 1.97
CA TYR A 115 -30.43 -36.98 1.38
C TYR A 115 -30.31 -35.45 1.30
N ILE A 116 -30.20 -34.72 2.40
CA ILE A 116 -30.19 -33.26 2.40
C ILE A 116 -28.93 -32.72 1.71
N LEU A 117 -27.74 -33.10 2.19
CA LEU A 117 -26.50 -32.51 1.69
C LEU A 117 -26.17 -33.00 0.28
N LYS A 118 -26.17 -34.32 0.05
CA LYS A 118 -25.81 -34.88 -1.24
C LYS A 118 -26.87 -34.68 -2.33
N ARG A 119 -28.16 -34.84 -2.02
CA ARG A 119 -29.22 -34.88 -3.03
C ARG A 119 -29.98 -33.56 -3.19
N VAL A 120 -30.16 -32.79 -2.11
CA VAL A 120 -30.86 -31.50 -2.18
C VAL A 120 -29.88 -30.35 -2.43
N ARG A 121 -28.69 -30.40 -1.81
CA ARG A 121 -27.70 -29.32 -1.89
C ARG A 121 -26.53 -29.60 -2.83
N GLU A 122 -26.44 -30.81 -3.41
CA GLU A 122 -25.34 -31.25 -4.28
C GLU A 122 -23.94 -31.11 -3.64
N VAL A 123 -23.88 -31.12 -2.31
CA VAL A 123 -22.61 -31.07 -1.56
C VAL A 123 -22.22 -32.48 -1.17
N ASP A 124 -21.12 -32.99 -1.73
CA ASP A 124 -20.56 -34.28 -1.31
C ASP A 124 -19.65 -34.08 -0.09
N VAL A 125 -20.11 -34.53 1.07
CA VAL A 125 -19.37 -34.35 2.33
C VAL A 125 -18.33 -35.47 2.47
N PRO A 126 -17.03 -35.12 2.61
CA PRO A 126 -15.99 -36.12 2.83
C PRO A 126 -16.21 -36.97 4.09
N GLY A 127 -15.76 -38.22 4.03
CA GLY A 127 -15.79 -39.15 5.16
C GLY A 127 -15.08 -38.60 6.41
N LEU A 128 -14.13 -37.68 6.25
CA LEU A 128 -13.41 -37.03 7.35
C LEU A 128 -14.31 -36.14 8.22
N ILE A 129 -15.43 -35.63 7.70
CA ILE A 129 -16.42 -34.87 8.49
C ILE A 129 -17.51 -35.81 9.00
N ARG A 130 -18.01 -36.69 8.12
CA ARG A 130 -19.06 -37.64 8.46
C ARG A 130 -18.66 -38.55 9.62
N THR A 131 -17.42 -39.05 9.61
CA THR A 131 -16.96 -40.07 10.56
C THR A 131 -16.85 -39.53 11.98
N PRO A 132 -16.15 -38.41 12.27
CA PRO A 132 -16.10 -37.84 13.62
C PRO A 132 -17.48 -37.41 14.15
N VAL A 133 -18.32 -36.81 13.31
CA VAL A 133 -19.70 -36.44 13.69
C VAL A 133 -20.52 -37.67 14.08
N THR A 134 -20.35 -38.77 13.35
CA THR A 134 -21.03 -40.05 13.65
C THR A 134 -20.52 -40.66 14.96
N TRP A 135 -19.20 -40.71 15.18
CA TRP A 135 -18.62 -41.22 16.43
C TRP A 135 -18.97 -40.34 17.63
N GLY A 136 -18.97 -39.02 17.48
CA GLY A 136 -19.41 -38.08 18.52
C GLY A 136 -20.87 -38.31 18.92
N ALA A 137 -21.77 -38.49 17.95
CA ALA A 137 -23.17 -38.82 18.22
C ALA A 137 -23.30 -40.16 18.98
N TYR A 138 -22.51 -41.18 18.63
CA TYR A 138 -22.50 -42.46 19.35
C TYR A 138 -21.98 -42.31 20.79
N LEU A 139 -20.93 -41.53 21.01
CA LEU A 139 -20.40 -41.26 22.36
C LEU A 139 -21.43 -40.53 23.23
N ILE A 140 -22.12 -39.52 22.68
CA ILE A 140 -23.18 -38.80 23.39
C ILE A 140 -24.33 -39.74 23.73
N ALA A 141 -24.80 -40.56 22.77
CA ALA A 141 -25.86 -41.52 23.02
C ALA A 141 -25.45 -42.56 24.08
N ALA A 142 -24.22 -43.06 24.05
CA ALA A 142 -23.72 -43.98 25.06
C ALA A 142 -23.70 -43.32 26.46
N ALA A 143 -23.24 -42.07 26.57
CA ALA A 143 -23.24 -41.33 27.82
C ALA A 143 -24.65 -41.09 28.37
N VAL A 144 -25.61 -40.71 27.51
CA VAL A 144 -27.02 -40.52 27.89
C VAL A 144 -27.64 -41.83 28.38
N VAL A 145 -27.40 -42.93 27.67
CA VAL A 145 -27.89 -44.26 28.09
C VAL A 145 -27.31 -44.63 29.46
N LEU A 146 -26.00 -44.47 29.64
CA LEU A 146 -25.30 -44.80 30.88
C LEU A 146 -25.84 -43.98 32.06
N GLN A 147 -26.06 -42.68 31.88
CA GLN A 147 -26.63 -41.79 32.91
C GLN A 147 -28.10 -42.13 33.24
N SER A 148 -28.89 -42.53 32.23
CA SER A 148 -30.34 -42.74 32.39
C SER A 148 -30.69 -43.99 33.20
N LYS A 149 -29.83 -45.01 33.19
CA LYS A 149 -30.15 -46.34 33.72
C LYS A 149 -29.08 -46.90 34.67
N SER A 150 -27.88 -46.34 34.71
CA SER A 150 -26.86 -46.69 35.69
C SER A 150 -26.75 -45.60 36.75
N LYS A 151 -26.47 -45.96 38.01
CA LYS A 151 -26.15 -45.00 39.09
C LYS A 151 -24.77 -44.32 38.90
N PHE A 152 -24.19 -44.44 37.71
CA PHE A 152 -22.86 -43.95 37.41
C PHE A 152 -22.96 -42.49 37.02
N ASP A 153 -22.30 -41.62 37.79
CA ASP A 153 -22.23 -40.21 37.44
C ASP A 153 -21.24 -40.05 36.28
N VAL A 154 -21.78 -39.69 35.10
CA VAL A 154 -20.99 -39.41 33.90
C VAL A 154 -20.45 -37.97 33.88
N THR A 155 -20.86 -37.12 34.84
CA THR A 155 -20.43 -35.72 34.93
C THR A 155 -18.90 -35.57 34.92
N PRO A 156 -18.10 -36.38 35.65
CA PRO A 156 -16.64 -36.30 35.61
C PRO A 156 -16.04 -36.61 34.22
N LEU A 157 -16.68 -37.48 33.43
CA LEU A 157 -16.26 -37.77 32.05
C LEU A 157 -16.46 -36.54 31.17
N PHE A 158 -17.57 -35.82 31.35
CA PHE A 158 -17.80 -34.56 30.64
C PHE A 158 -16.78 -33.48 31.05
N THR A 159 -16.51 -33.31 32.34
CA THR A 159 -15.55 -32.29 32.84
C THR A 159 -14.12 -32.54 32.34
N THR A 160 -13.66 -33.79 32.33
CA THR A 160 -12.34 -34.16 31.78
C THR A 160 -12.29 -34.09 30.26
N SER A 161 -13.38 -34.44 29.58
CA SER A 161 -13.50 -34.30 28.12
C SER A 161 -13.47 -32.85 27.65
N ALA A 162 -13.82 -31.88 28.50
CA ALA A 162 -13.78 -30.47 28.14
C ALA A 162 -12.35 -29.99 27.82
N VAL A 163 -11.35 -30.44 28.59
CA VAL A 163 -9.94 -30.11 28.34
C VAL A 163 -9.46 -30.74 27.04
N ILE A 164 -9.79 -32.01 26.81
CA ILE A 164 -9.46 -32.73 25.57
C ILE A 164 -10.12 -32.05 24.37
N SER A 165 -11.39 -31.64 24.51
CA SER A 165 -12.14 -30.93 23.48
C SER A 165 -11.53 -29.57 23.17
N LEU A 166 -11.04 -28.85 24.19
CA LEU A 166 -10.36 -27.57 24.02
C LEU A 166 -9.04 -27.74 23.25
N VAL A 167 -8.20 -28.70 23.66
CA VAL A 167 -6.92 -28.99 22.99
C VAL A 167 -7.15 -29.44 21.54
N LEU A 168 -8.12 -30.33 21.31
CA LEU A 168 -8.49 -30.77 19.97
C LEU A 168 -9.07 -29.62 19.13
N GLY A 169 -9.84 -28.73 19.74
CA GLY A 169 -10.38 -27.53 19.10
C GLY A 169 -9.28 -26.60 18.59
N PHE A 170 -8.26 -26.33 19.41
CA PHE A 170 -7.08 -25.56 18.99
C PHE A 170 -6.29 -26.28 17.90
N ALA A 171 -6.07 -27.59 18.01
CA ALA A 171 -5.36 -28.37 17.00
C ALA A 171 -6.09 -28.38 15.64
N LEU A 172 -7.43 -28.36 15.66
CA LEU A 172 -8.26 -28.37 14.46
C LEU A 172 -8.63 -26.97 13.95
N GLN A 173 -8.25 -25.90 14.64
CA GLN A 173 -8.67 -24.53 14.32
C GLN A 173 -8.43 -24.18 12.85
N ASP A 174 -7.21 -24.40 12.35
CA ASP A 174 -6.86 -24.10 10.95
C ASP A 174 -7.56 -25.03 9.96
N THR A 175 -7.71 -26.31 10.32
CA THR A 175 -8.41 -27.29 9.47
C THR A 175 -9.88 -26.92 9.31
N LEU A 176 -10.52 -26.52 10.40
CA LEU A 176 -11.92 -26.11 10.42
C LEU A 176 -12.11 -24.78 9.67
N SER A 177 -11.19 -23.83 9.85
CA SER A 177 -11.17 -22.57 9.10
C SER A 177 -11.09 -22.82 7.59
N ASN A 178 -10.11 -23.62 7.15
CA ASN A 178 -9.93 -23.96 5.73
C ASN A 178 -11.14 -24.71 5.15
N LEU A 179 -11.79 -25.56 5.96
CA LEU A 179 -13.03 -26.23 5.58
C LEU A 179 -14.18 -25.23 5.36
N PHE A 180 -14.38 -24.30 6.29
CA PHE A 180 -15.41 -23.27 6.16
C PHE A 180 -15.16 -22.36 4.95
N THR A 181 -13.90 -21.99 4.68
CA THR A 181 -13.55 -21.25 3.46
C THR A 181 -13.95 -22.03 2.21
N GLY A 182 -13.61 -23.33 2.13
CA GLY A 182 -13.99 -24.18 1.00
C GLY A 182 -15.51 -24.33 0.82
N LEU A 183 -16.26 -24.40 1.91
CA LEU A 183 -17.71 -24.51 1.86
C LEU A 183 -18.39 -23.17 1.49
N SER A 184 -17.86 -22.04 1.98
CA SER A 184 -18.36 -20.71 1.64
C SER A 184 -18.26 -20.39 0.15
N ILE A 185 -17.20 -20.86 -0.53
CA ILE A 185 -17.04 -20.71 -1.99
C ILE A 185 -18.21 -21.34 -2.75
N HIS A 186 -18.74 -22.47 -2.29
CA HIS A 186 -19.89 -23.10 -2.94
C HIS A 186 -21.19 -22.32 -2.71
N PHE A 187 -21.28 -21.51 -1.65
CA PHE A 187 -22.44 -20.66 -1.37
C PHE A 187 -22.36 -19.29 -2.03
N GLU A 188 -21.16 -18.73 -2.12
CA GLU A 188 -20.85 -17.51 -2.83
C GLU A 188 -20.73 -17.83 -4.33
N LYS A 189 -21.79 -17.58 -5.10
CA LYS A 189 -21.85 -17.82 -6.57
C LYS A 189 -20.84 -16.98 -7.40
N SER A 190 -19.83 -16.41 -6.76
CA SER A 190 -18.75 -15.61 -7.35
C SER A 190 -17.82 -16.42 -8.24
N VAL A 191 -17.75 -17.75 -8.06
CA VAL A 191 -16.98 -18.67 -8.91
C VAL A 191 -17.88 -19.78 -9.43
N GLN A 192 -17.99 -19.88 -10.76
CA GLN A 192 -18.78 -20.93 -11.42
C GLN A 192 -17.96 -21.58 -12.52
N ILE A 193 -18.23 -22.86 -12.75
CA ILE A 193 -17.60 -23.61 -13.84
C ILE A 193 -17.91 -22.92 -15.17
N GLY A 194 -16.88 -22.70 -15.96
CA GLY A 194 -16.94 -22.05 -17.25
C GLY A 194 -16.67 -20.56 -17.24
N HIS A 195 -16.65 -19.90 -16.07
CA HIS A 195 -16.34 -18.47 -15.97
C HIS A 195 -14.83 -18.21 -16.10
N TRP A 196 -14.49 -17.06 -16.68
CA TRP A 196 -13.13 -16.54 -16.73
C TRP A 196 -12.84 -15.70 -15.49
N ILE A 197 -11.77 -16.04 -14.78
CA ILE A 197 -11.37 -15.36 -13.55
C ILE A 197 -9.85 -15.15 -13.53
N ARG A 198 -9.43 -14.13 -12.80
CA ARG A 198 -8.03 -13.93 -12.37
C ARG A 198 -7.98 -14.03 -10.85
N ILE A 199 -7.09 -14.89 -10.36
CA ILE A 199 -6.82 -15.10 -8.94
C ILE A 199 -5.31 -15.01 -8.73
N GLY A 200 -4.87 -13.98 -8.02
CA GLY A 200 -3.43 -13.68 -7.90
C GLY A 200 -2.80 -13.46 -9.27
N GLU A 201 -1.76 -14.21 -9.58
CA GLU A 201 -1.05 -14.14 -10.88
C GLU A 201 -1.66 -15.04 -11.95
N HIS A 202 -2.60 -15.91 -11.58
CA HIS A 202 -3.16 -16.88 -12.51
C HIS A 202 -4.48 -16.38 -13.09
N GLU A 203 -4.59 -16.46 -14.40
CA GLU A 203 -5.80 -16.12 -15.14
C GLU A 203 -6.24 -17.30 -15.99
N GLY A 204 -7.52 -17.64 -15.92
CA GLY A 204 -8.03 -18.79 -16.63
C GLY A 204 -9.53 -19.02 -16.49
N ARG A 205 -10.00 -20.03 -17.23
CA ARG A 205 -11.37 -20.49 -17.17
C ARG A 205 -11.53 -21.54 -16.08
N VAL A 206 -12.51 -21.38 -15.21
CA VAL A 206 -12.82 -22.36 -14.16
C VAL A 206 -13.30 -23.66 -14.81
N VAL A 207 -12.59 -24.75 -14.58
CA VAL A 207 -12.96 -26.08 -15.09
C VAL A 207 -13.68 -26.90 -14.03
N GLY A 208 -13.36 -26.68 -12.75
CA GLY A 208 -14.00 -27.41 -11.66
C GLY A 208 -13.80 -26.73 -10.31
N VAL A 209 -14.77 -26.90 -9.43
CA VAL A 209 -14.69 -26.46 -8.03
C VAL A 209 -14.90 -27.68 -7.16
N THR A 210 -13.94 -27.98 -6.31
CA THR A 210 -13.99 -29.08 -5.34
C THR A 210 -14.00 -28.51 -3.92
N TRP A 211 -14.30 -29.35 -2.93
CA TRP A 211 -14.30 -28.94 -1.52
C TRP A 211 -12.93 -28.44 -1.02
N ARG A 212 -11.82 -28.78 -1.71
CA ARG A 212 -10.46 -28.41 -1.31
C ARG A 212 -9.75 -27.45 -2.26
N ALA A 213 -10.17 -27.38 -3.52
CA ALA A 213 -9.50 -26.56 -4.52
C ALA A 213 -10.42 -26.12 -5.67
N ILE A 214 -10.08 -24.98 -6.25
CA ILE A 214 -10.60 -24.50 -7.53
C ILE A 214 -9.58 -24.84 -8.61
N ASN A 215 -10.06 -25.41 -9.70
CA ASN A 215 -9.25 -25.75 -10.85
C ASN A 215 -9.55 -24.79 -11.99
N ILE A 216 -8.52 -24.12 -12.49
CA ILE A 216 -8.60 -23.20 -13.63
C ILE A 216 -7.72 -23.71 -14.77
N ARG A 217 -8.16 -23.47 -16.01
CA ARG A 217 -7.36 -23.69 -17.21
C ARG A 217 -6.92 -22.34 -17.78
N THR A 218 -5.63 -22.11 -17.88
CA THR A 218 -5.06 -20.84 -18.39
C THR A 218 -5.29 -20.71 -19.90
N PHE A 219 -4.96 -19.54 -20.46
CA PHE A 219 -4.98 -19.32 -21.91
C PHE A 219 -3.97 -20.20 -22.65
N ASP A 220 -2.82 -20.49 -22.02
CA ASP A 220 -1.79 -21.41 -22.54
C ASP A 220 -2.22 -22.89 -22.47
N GLY A 221 -3.36 -23.18 -21.83
CA GLY A 221 -3.90 -24.53 -21.70
C GLY A 221 -3.45 -25.27 -20.43
N ASP A 222 -2.66 -24.64 -19.56
CA ASP A 222 -2.19 -25.23 -18.30
C ASP A 222 -3.32 -25.41 -17.30
N TYR A 223 -3.23 -26.47 -16.49
CA TYR A 223 -4.21 -26.78 -15.45
C TYR A 223 -3.69 -26.38 -14.07
N VAL A 224 -4.20 -25.28 -13.53
CA VAL A 224 -3.77 -24.70 -12.25
C VAL A 224 -4.77 -25.06 -11.16
N ILE A 225 -4.26 -25.61 -10.06
CA ILE A 225 -5.05 -26.06 -8.91
C ILE A 225 -4.79 -25.10 -7.74
N ILE A 226 -5.80 -24.32 -7.39
CA ILE A 226 -5.74 -23.31 -6.33
C ILE A 226 -6.42 -23.86 -5.07
N PRO A 227 -5.69 -24.08 -3.97
CA PRO A 227 -6.30 -24.52 -2.71
C PRO A 227 -7.30 -23.50 -2.17
N ASN A 228 -8.44 -23.97 -1.66
CA ASN A 228 -9.50 -23.11 -1.13
C ASN A 228 -9.02 -22.26 0.07
N SER A 229 -8.10 -22.81 0.88
CA SER A 229 -7.45 -22.10 1.99
C SER A 229 -6.69 -20.84 1.56
N THR A 230 -6.21 -20.84 0.32
CA THR A 230 -5.51 -19.70 -0.29
C THR A 230 -6.53 -18.79 -0.99
N PHE A 231 -7.50 -19.38 -1.70
CA PHE A 231 -8.53 -18.65 -2.43
C PHE A 231 -9.26 -17.61 -1.57
N GLY A 232 -9.72 -17.99 -0.38
CA GLY A 232 -10.47 -17.07 0.50
C GLY A 232 -9.68 -15.87 1.02
N LYS A 233 -8.38 -15.80 0.76
CA LYS A 233 -7.50 -14.70 1.17
C LYS A 233 -7.04 -13.82 0.01
N MET A 234 -7.27 -14.24 -1.23
CA MET A 234 -6.79 -13.55 -2.43
C MET A 234 -7.87 -12.67 -3.05
N GLU A 235 -7.44 -11.59 -3.71
CA GLU A 235 -8.32 -10.80 -4.57
C GLU A 235 -8.70 -11.61 -5.82
N ILE A 236 -9.97 -11.54 -6.20
CA ILE A 236 -10.54 -12.27 -7.33
C ILE A 236 -11.18 -11.27 -8.28
N SER A 237 -10.74 -11.28 -9.53
CA SER A 237 -11.43 -10.61 -10.62
C SER A 237 -12.22 -11.63 -11.43
N ASN A 238 -13.53 -11.45 -11.53
CA ASN A 238 -14.38 -12.29 -12.39
C ASN A 238 -14.76 -11.52 -13.66
N TYR A 239 -14.34 -12.02 -14.81
CA TYR A 239 -14.59 -11.41 -16.13
C TYR A 239 -15.89 -11.87 -16.78
N SER A 240 -16.64 -12.76 -16.14
CA SER A 240 -17.92 -13.30 -16.60
C SER A 240 -19.11 -12.79 -15.79
N LEU A 241 -18.90 -12.02 -14.72
CA LEU A 241 -19.93 -11.48 -13.84
C LEU A 241 -19.84 -9.94 -13.73
N PRO A 242 -20.98 -9.23 -13.55
CA PRO A 242 -22.36 -9.73 -13.60
C PRO A 242 -22.83 -10.07 -15.03
N THR A 243 -22.07 -9.63 -16.04
CA THR A 243 -22.33 -9.87 -17.46
C THR A 243 -21.04 -10.31 -18.14
N THR A 244 -21.13 -10.97 -19.30
CA THR A 244 -19.95 -11.30 -20.13
C THR A 244 -19.36 -10.08 -20.85
N VAL A 245 -20.02 -8.92 -20.75
CA VAL A 245 -19.52 -7.66 -21.29
C VAL A 245 -18.35 -7.16 -20.44
N HIS A 246 -17.15 -7.17 -21.03
CA HIS A 246 -15.91 -6.78 -20.38
C HIS A 246 -15.30 -5.55 -21.06
N ALA A 247 -14.70 -4.65 -20.27
CA ALA A 247 -14.06 -3.44 -20.77
C ALA A 247 -12.54 -3.59 -20.79
N VAL A 248 -11.94 -3.49 -21.96
CA VAL A 248 -10.48 -3.51 -22.17
C VAL A 248 -9.95 -2.08 -22.21
N ASN A 249 -8.75 -1.87 -21.69
CA ASN A 249 -8.02 -0.60 -21.80
C ASN A 249 -6.69 -0.85 -22.52
N LEU A 250 -6.51 -0.26 -23.70
CA LEU A 250 -5.25 -0.25 -24.44
C LEU A 250 -4.63 1.14 -24.41
N PHE A 251 -3.31 1.22 -24.58
CA PHE A 251 -2.56 2.46 -24.61
C PHE A 251 -1.77 2.57 -25.91
N ILE A 252 -1.80 3.76 -26.52
CA ILE A 252 -0.99 4.06 -27.71
C ILE A 252 -0.49 5.50 -27.65
N GLY A 253 0.76 5.71 -28.02
CA GLY A 253 1.38 7.03 -28.12
C GLY A 253 1.39 7.54 -29.57
N THR A 254 1.11 8.83 -29.77
CA THR A 254 1.31 9.52 -31.06
C THR A 254 2.19 10.75 -30.91
N SER A 255 2.72 11.28 -32.02
CA SER A 255 3.55 12.48 -32.02
C SER A 255 2.80 13.69 -31.45
N TYR A 256 3.54 14.63 -30.84
CA TYR A 256 3.02 15.93 -30.39
C TYR A 256 2.49 16.80 -31.53
N SER A 257 2.94 16.54 -32.76
CA SER A 257 2.46 17.23 -33.96
C SER A 257 1.07 16.77 -34.43
N ASP A 258 0.59 15.61 -33.94
CA ASP A 258 -0.68 15.05 -34.37
C ASP A 258 -1.83 15.59 -33.51
N PRO A 259 -2.83 16.28 -34.08
CA PRO A 259 -3.92 16.87 -33.29
C PRO A 259 -4.74 15.80 -32.55
N PRO A 260 -5.01 15.95 -31.23
CA PRO A 260 -5.69 14.90 -30.46
C PRO A 260 -7.06 14.48 -30.98
N ASN A 261 -7.84 15.41 -31.52
CA ASN A 261 -9.14 15.09 -32.09
C ASN A 261 -9.03 14.26 -33.38
N ALA A 262 -7.99 14.48 -34.19
CA ALA A 262 -7.74 13.68 -35.40
C ALA A 262 -7.32 12.25 -35.04
N VAL A 263 -6.47 12.10 -34.01
CA VAL A 263 -6.05 10.80 -33.48
C VAL A 263 -7.24 10.03 -32.90
N ARG A 264 -8.08 10.67 -32.07
CA ARG A 264 -9.30 10.06 -31.53
C ARG A 264 -10.25 9.57 -32.63
N ALA A 265 -10.45 10.36 -33.67
CA ALA A 265 -11.28 9.99 -34.81
C ALA A 265 -10.70 8.79 -35.58
N ALA A 266 -9.38 8.73 -35.75
CA ALA A 266 -8.68 7.62 -36.39
C ALA A 266 -8.82 6.31 -35.58
N ILE A 267 -8.63 6.37 -34.26
CA ILE A 267 -8.81 5.21 -33.38
C ILE A 267 -10.25 4.71 -33.42
N LEU A 268 -11.24 5.61 -33.36
CA LEU A 268 -12.65 5.25 -33.48
C LEU A 268 -12.98 4.59 -34.82
N GLU A 269 -12.38 5.03 -35.92
CA GLU A 269 -12.53 4.38 -37.22
C GLU A 269 -11.96 2.96 -37.21
N ALA A 270 -10.78 2.75 -36.61
CA ALA A 270 -10.17 1.43 -36.49
C ALA A 270 -11.05 0.47 -35.68
N LEU A 271 -11.54 0.91 -34.51
CA LEU A 271 -12.39 0.10 -33.64
C LEU A 271 -13.71 -0.31 -34.30
N LYS A 272 -14.27 0.53 -35.19
CA LYS A 272 -15.50 0.19 -35.94
C LYS A 272 -15.31 -0.97 -36.93
N ARG A 273 -14.07 -1.23 -37.36
CA ARG A 273 -13.74 -2.28 -38.35
C ARG A 273 -13.23 -3.57 -37.69
N THR A 274 -13.01 -3.57 -36.38
CA THR A 274 -12.50 -4.75 -35.67
C THR A 274 -13.66 -5.62 -35.19
N ASP A 275 -13.70 -6.86 -35.66
CA ASP A 275 -14.66 -7.85 -35.19
C ASP A 275 -14.43 -8.19 -33.71
N GLY A 276 -15.51 -8.39 -32.95
CA GLY A 276 -15.46 -8.63 -31.51
C GLY A 276 -15.46 -7.38 -30.63
N VAL A 277 -15.19 -6.20 -31.19
CA VAL A 277 -15.38 -4.92 -30.48
C VAL A 277 -16.86 -4.53 -30.48
N MET A 278 -17.43 -4.33 -29.30
CA MET A 278 -18.82 -3.92 -29.16
C MET A 278 -19.02 -2.45 -29.56
N HIS A 279 -20.10 -2.18 -30.29
CA HIS A 279 -20.55 -0.81 -30.58
C HIS A 279 -21.45 -0.22 -29.47
N ARG A 280 -22.04 -1.09 -28.64
CA ARG A 280 -22.87 -0.70 -27.48
C ARG A 280 -22.49 -1.59 -26.29
N PRO A 281 -21.82 -1.07 -25.24
CA PRO A 281 -21.44 0.33 -25.03
C PRO A 281 -20.45 0.88 -26.06
N GLU A 282 -20.53 2.18 -26.36
CA GLU A 282 -19.63 2.81 -27.33
C GLU A 282 -18.20 2.92 -26.80
N PRO A 283 -17.17 2.60 -27.62
CA PRO A 283 -15.78 2.81 -27.25
C PRO A 283 -15.48 4.27 -26.89
N ARG A 284 -14.59 4.47 -25.92
CA ARG A 284 -14.17 5.78 -25.42
C ARG A 284 -12.66 5.93 -25.52
N ILE A 285 -12.22 7.01 -26.15
CA ILE A 285 -10.81 7.35 -26.28
C ILE A 285 -10.54 8.61 -25.47
N PHE A 286 -9.58 8.51 -24.56
CA PHE A 286 -9.13 9.58 -23.68
C PHE A 286 -7.70 9.96 -24.04
N THR A 287 -7.40 11.25 -24.16
CA THR A 287 -6.03 11.73 -24.04
C THR A 287 -5.61 11.51 -22.59
N HIS A 288 -4.63 10.63 -22.36
CA HIS A 288 -4.27 10.13 -21.04
C HIS A 288 -3.17 10.98 -20.39
N SER A 289 -2.06 11.19 -21.11
CA SER A 289 -0.92 11.97 -20.63
C SER A 289 -0.08 12.51 -21.80
N TYR A 290 0.77 13.49 -21.50
CA TYR A 290 1.81 14.02 -22.38
C TYR A 290 3.16 13.57 -21.80
N GLU A 291 3.80 12.58 -22.42
CA GLU A 291 5.06 11.96 -21.94
C GLU A 291 6.26 12.40 -22.79
N ASP A 292 7.47 11.96 -22.43
CA ASP A 292 8.76 12.35 -23.03
C ASP A 292 8.78 12.42 -24.57
N PHE A 293 8.10 11.48 -25.25
CA PHE A 293 8.16 11.33 -26.71
C PHE A 293 6.79 11.27 -27.39
N ALA A 294 5.70 11.18 -26.62
CA ALA A 294 4.38 10.91 -27.17
C ALA A 294 3.25 11.52 -26.34
N VAL A 295 2.18 11.89 -27.03
CA VAL A 295 0.87 12.06 -26.41
C VAL A 295 0.25 10.67 -26.30
N ASN A 296 0.03 10.20 -25.07
CA ASN A 296 -0.52 8.87 -24.81
C ASN A 296 -2.05 8.91 -24.76
N TYR A 297 -2.68 7.98 -25.45
CA TYR A 297 -4.13 7.81 -25.48
C TYR A 297 -4.51 6.49 -24.84
N ARG A 298 -5.53 6.55 -23.97
CA ARG A 298 -6.20 5.37 -23.43
C ARG A 298 -7.43 5.06 -24.26
N ILE A 299 -7.44 3.86 -24.83
CA ILE A 299 -8.50 3.32 -25.67
C ILE A 299 -9.31 2.34 -24.82
N LYS A 300 -10.53 2.72 -24.45
CA LYS A 300 -11.45 1.87 -23.71
C LYS A 300 -12.54 1.34 -24.63
N PHE A 301 -12.60 0.03 -24.83
CA PHE A 301 -13.66 -0.61 -25.61
C PHE A 301 -14.20 -1.83 -24.89
N TRP A 302 -15.34 -2.34 -25.35
CA TRP A 302 -16.02 -3.46 -24.72
C TRP A 302 -16.03 -4.67 -25.64
N LEU A 303 -16.01 -5.86 -25.06
CA LEU A 303 -16.10 -7.15 -25.74
C LEU A 303 -17.14 -8.03 -25.03
N ASN A 304 -17.77 -8.93 -25.78
CA ASN A 304 -18.82 -9.85 -25.27
C ASN A 304 -18.29 -11.24 -24.91
N ASP A 305 -17.09 -11.58 -25.40
CA ASP A 305 -16.41 -12.85 -25.18
C ASP A 305 -14.96 -12.60 -24.75
N TYR A 306 -14.72 -12.75 -23.45
CA TYR A 306 -13.38 -12.60 -22.87
C TYR A 306 -12.39 -13.67 -23.35
N SER A 307 -12.86 -14.82 -23.82
CA SER A 307 -11.96 -15.91 -24.22
C SER A 307 -11.10 -15.58 -25.43
N ASN A 308 -11.54 -14.65 -26.28
CA ASN A 308 -10.86 -14.24 -27.50
C ASN A 308 -10.19 -12.85 -27.39
N HIS A 309 -10.08 -12.29 -26.18
CA HIS A 309 -9.67 -10.89 -26.00
C HIS A 309 -8.28 -10.60 -26.59
N PHE A 310 -7.30 -11.50 -26.45
CA PHE A 310 -5.96 -11.33 -27.02
C PHE A 310 -5.97 -11.15 -28.55
N ASN A 311 -6.78 -11.94 -29.27
CA ASN A 311 -6.89 -11.83 -30.72
C ASN A 311 -7.56 -10.51 -31.11
N ILE A 312 -8.63 -10.13 -30.41
CA ILE A 312 -9.32 -8.85 -30.64
C ILE A 312 -8.38 -7.67 -30.38
N GLU A 313 -7.60 -7.69 -29.30
CA GLU A 313 -6.62 -6.64 -28.99
C GLU A 313 -5.54 -6.51 -30.08
N SER A 314 -5.03 -7.64 -30.55
CA SER A 314 -4.08 -7.69 -31.68
C SER A 314 -4.68 -7.09 -32.96
N ASP A 315 -5.92 -7.44 -33.28
CA ASP A 315 -6.64 -6.91 -34.45
C ASP A 315 -6.91 -5.40 -34.31
N VAL A 316 -7.24 -4.92 -33.11
CA VAL A 316 -7.37 -3.49 -32.81
C VAL A 316 -6.06 -2.75 -33.10
N PHE A 317 -4.92 -3.21 -32.57
CA PHE A 317 -3.63 -2.57 -32.84
C PHE A 317 -3.27 -2.59 -34.32
N THR A 318 -3.52 -3.71 -35.00
CA THR A 318 -3.28 -3.86 -36.44
C THR A 318 -4.11 -2.87 -37.25
N HIS A 319 -5.41 -2.75 -36.97
CA HIS A 319 -6.27 -1.79 -37.65
C HIS A 319 -5.90 -0.33 -37.35
N ILE A 320 -5.54 -0.03 -36.10
CA ILE A 320 -5.05 1.31 -35.72
C ILE A 320 -3.81 1.66 -36.54
N TRP A 321 -2.85 0.76 -36.66
CA TRP A 321 -1.63 0.99 -37.45
C TRP A 321 -1.96 1.38 -38.89
N TYR A 322 -2.83 0.62 -39.56
CA TYR A 322 -3.23 0.89 -40.94
C TYR A 322 -4.00 2.21 -41.09
N VAL A 323 -4.91 2.54 -40.14
CA VAL A 323 -5.63 3.83 -40.17
C VAL A 323 -4.68 4.99 -39.93
N PHE A 324 -3.75 4.89 -38.97
CA PHE A 324 -2.76 5.92 -38.69
C PHE A 324 -1.88 6.17 -39.90
N LYS A 325 -1.40 5.10 -40.55
CA LYS A 325 -0.57 5.20 -41.74
C LYS A 325 -1.28 5.92 -42.89
N ARG A 326 -2.58 5.67 -43.12
CA ARG A 326 -3.38 6.35 -44.15
C ARG A 326 -3.66 7.83 -43.85
N ARG A 327 -3.81 8.16 -42.56
CA ARG A 327 -4.12 9.53 -42.09
C ARG A 327 -2.89 10.37 -41.78
N GLY A 328 -1.68 9.83 -41.94
CA GLY A 328 -0.43 10.52 -41.65
C GLY A 328 -0.16 10.72 -40.16
N ILE A 329 -0.82 9.97 -39.27
CA ILE A 329 -0.57 10.02 -37.83
C ILE A 329 0.71 9.25 -37.52
N THR A 330 1.61 9.87 -36.78
CA THR A 330 2.95 9.33 -36.53
C THR A 330 3.02 8.66 -35.16
N ILE A 331 3.48 7.40 -35.14
CA ILE A 331 3.87 6.71 -33.91
C ILE A 331 5.34 7.07 -33.65
N PRO A 332 5.65 7.83 -32.58
CA PRO A 332 6.99 8.34 -32.36
C PRO A 332 7.93 7.24 -31.89
N PHE A 333 9.17 7.29 -32.36
CA PHE A 333 10.29 6.64 -31.68
C PHE A 333 10.79 7.57 -30.56
N PRO A 334 11.58 7.10 -29.59
CA PRO A 334 12.20 7.99 -28.61
C PRO A 334 12.97 9.13 -29.30
N THR A 335 12.48 10.36 -29.14
CA THR A 335 13.07 11.57 -29.75
C THR A 335 13.80 12.40 -28.71
N ARG A 336 15.07 12.77 -28.97
CA ARG A 336 15.79 13.74 -28.14
C ARG A 336 16.01 15.02 -28.93
N THR A 337 15.64 16.16 -28.35
CA THR A 337 16.00 17.46 -28.88
C THR A 337 17.46 17.75 -28.52
N VAL A 338 18.35 17.77 -29.52
CA VAL A 338 19.73 18.22 -29.34
C VAL A 338 19.77 19.72 -29.62
N GLN A 339 19.85 20.53 -28.57
CA GLN A 339 20.16 21.95 -28.72
C GLN A 339 21.68 22.10 -28.82
N VAL A 340 22.17 22.29 -30.04
CA VAL A 340 23.58 22.64 -30.27
C VAL A 340 23.73 24.13 -30.00
N SER A 341 23.88 24.48 -28.73
CA SER A 341 24.35 25.81 -28.35
C SER A 341 25.84 25.87 -28.69
N ARG A 342 26.16 26.48 -29.84
CA ARG A 342 27.52 26.93 -30.08
C ARG A 342 27.76 27.98 -29.00
N ALA A 343 28.53 27.65 -27.96
CA ALA A 343 29.12 28.69 -27.14
C ALA A 343 29.77 29.64 -28.14
N LYS A 344 29.29 30.88 -28.22
CA LYS A 344 30.16 31.94 -28.68
C LYS A 344 31.31 31.85 -27.68
N GLU A 345 32.42 31.24 -28.07
CA GLU A 345 33.70 31.60 -27.48
C GLU A 345 33.77 33.10 -27.70
N ALA A 346 33.37 33.89 -26.69
CA ALA A 346 33.80 35.26 -26.63
C ALA A 346 35.31 35.14 -26.75
N THR A 347 35.86 35.60 -27.88
CA THR A 347 37.30 35.62 -28.01
C THR A 347 37.79 36.46 -26.83
N LYS A 348 38.95 36.14 -26.27
CA LYS A 348 39.58 36.98 -25.23
C LYS A 348 39.56 38.47 -25.64
N GLU A 349 39.59 38.74 -26.94
CA GLU A 349 39.44 40.05 -27.56
C GLU A 349 38.05 40.71 -27.38
N ASP A 350 36.95 39.96 -27.42
CA ASP A 350 35.60 40.48 -27.15
C ASP A 350 35.40 40.81 -25.67
N GLU A 351 35.94 39.99 -24.76
CA GLU A 351 35.95 40.28 -23.31
C GLU A 351 36.81 41.51 -22.99
N LEU A 352 37.99 41.63 -23.62
CA LEU A 352 38.87 42.81 -23.50
C LEU A 352 38.20 44.08 -24.06
N LYS A 353 37.43 43.98 -25.14
CA LYS A 353 36.66 45.12 -25.70
C LYS A 353 35.53 45.56 -24.77
N ALA A 354 34.73 44.64 -24.24
CA ALA A 354 33.68 44.96 -23.29
C ALA A 354 34.24 45.59 -22.01
N CYS A 355 35.36 45.05 -21.50
CA CYS A 355 36.13 45.63 -20.42
C CYS A 355 36.61 47.06 -20.73
N ALA A 356 37.19 47.29 -21.90
CA ALA A 356 37.66 48.62 -22.32
C ALA A 356 36.51 49.62 -22.45
N GLU A 357 35.34 49.20 -22.93
CA GLU A 357 34.13 50.05 -23.00
C GLU A 357 33.64 50.48 -21.61
N LEU A 358 33.63 49.55 -20.65
CA LEU A 358 33.27 49.86 -19.26
C LEU A 358 34.28 50.80 -18.59
N LEU A 359 35.58 50.62 -18.87
CA LEU A 359 36.65 51.47 -18.34
C LEU A 359 36.63 52.91 -18.89
N LYS A 360 36.15 53.13 -20.12
CA LYS A 360 35.97 54.47 -20.69
C LYS A 360 34.92 55.31 -19.95
N GLY A 361 34.01 54.66 -19.21
CA GLY A 361 33.00 55.33 -18.39
C GLY A 361 33.54 55.98 -17.12
N VAL A 362 34.85 55.87 -16.85
CA VAL A 362 35.49 56.37 -15.63
C VAL A 362 36.25 57.66 -15.92
N ASP A 363 35.87 58.74 -15.23
CA ASP A 363 36.30 60.11 -15.54
C ASP A 363 37.83 60.29 -15.65
N PHE A 364 38.62 59.68 -14.77
CA PHE A 364 40.09 59.83 -14.79
C PHE A 364 40.80 58.86 -15.76
N LEU A 365 40.08 57.85 -16.28
CA LEU A 365 40.59 56.91 -17.29
C LEU A 365 40.15 57.29 -18.71
N ALA A 366 39.18 58.19 -18.87
CA ALA A 366 38.66 58.64 -20.16
C ALA A 366 39.73 59.24 -21.10
N SER A 367 40.86 59.71 -20.57
CA SER A 367 41.99 60.25 -21.34
C SER A 367 42.97 59.20 -21.87
N LEU A 368 42.76 57.92 -21.56
CA LEU A 368 43.58 56.81 -22.05
C LEU A 368 43.27 56.49 -23.52
N ALA A 369 44.31 56.19 -24.29
CA ALA A 369 44.14 55.73 -25.66
C ALA A 369 43.68 54.26 -25.69
N ASP A 370 43.09 53.82 -26.80
CA ASP A 370 42.62 52.43 -26.95
C ASP A 370 43.74 51.39 -26.74
N ASP A 371 44.98 51.73 -27.07
CA ASP A 371 46.14 50.86 -26.85
C ASP A 371 46.55 50.77 -25.36
N ASP A 372 46.32 51.83 -24.58
CA ASP A 372 46.54 51.82 -23.12
C ASP A 372 45.50 50.94 -22.42
N PHE A 373 44.24 50.98 -22.89
CA PHE A 373 43.17 50.10 -22.40
C PHE A 373 43.40 48.63 -22.74
N ARG A 374 43.94 48.33 -23.92
CA ARG A 374 44.34 46.95 -24.29
C ARG A 374 45.45 46.44 -23.35
N ALA A 375 46.46 47.26 -23.09
CA ALA A 375 47.55 46.91 -22.18
C ALA A 375 47.09 46.71 -20.73
N LEU A 376 46.10 47.49 -20.26
CA LEU A 376 45.46 47.29 -18.96
C LEU A 376 44.62 46.02 -18.94
N GLY A 377 43.85 45.76 -19.99
CA GLY A 377 42.97 44.61 -20.12
C GLY A 377 43.72 43.28 -20.02
N GLU A 378 44.96 43.18 -20.52
CA GLU A 378 45.77 41.95 -20.41
C GLU A 378 46.14 41.58 -18.96
N GLY A 379 46.21 42.57 -18.06
CA GLY A 379 46.53 42.41 -16.64
C GLY A 379 45.33 42.56 -15.70
N MET A 380 44.14 42.80 -16.26
CA MET A 380 42.92 43.06 -15.50
C MET A 380 42.11 41.77 -15.29
N ARG A 381 41.51 41.65 -14.10
CA ARG A 381 40.58 40.55 -13.78
C ARG A 381 39.22 41.11 -13.42
N LEU A 382 38.16 40.51 -13.95
CA LEU A 382 36.80 40.79 -13.50
C LEU A 382 36.48 39.93 -12.30
N MET A 383 35.96 40.54 -11.25
CA MET A 383 35.48 39.85 -10.05
C MET A 383 34.07 40.29 -9.71
N THR A 384 33.23 39.35 -9.32
CA THR A 384 31.84 39.60 -8.92
C THR A 384 31.66 39.22 -7.46
N TYR A 385 31.04 40.10 -6.69
CA TYR A 385 30.79 39.96 -5.26
C TYR A 385 29.29 40.06 -4.98
N ALA A 386 28.79 39.24 -4.06
CA ALA A 386 27.39 39.30 -3.64
C ALA A 386 27.15 40.43 -2.63
N ALA A 387 25.92 40.92 -2.54
CA ALA A 387 25.54 41.87 -1.48
C ALA A 387 25.90 41.34 -0.07
N GLY A 388 26.56 42.17 0.73
CA GLY A 388 27.05 41.87 2.08
C GLY A 388 28.45 41.25 2.14
N GLU A 389 29.10 40.97 1.01
CA GLU A 389 30.44 40.38 0.96
C GLU A 389 31.54 41.44 1.18
N GLU A 390 32.53 41.16 2.04
CA GLU A 390 33.71 42.01 2.24
C GLU A 390 34.69 41.82 1.08
N ILE A 391 35.00 42.90 0.36
CA ILE A 391 35.91 42.88 -0.79
C ILE A 391 37.37 43.05 -0.34
N VAL A 392 37.62 43.97 0.59
CA VAL A 392 38.92 44.17 1.25
C VAL A 392 38.71 44.53 2.71
N ARG A 393 39.66 44.18 3.58
CA ARG A 393 39.58 44.49 5.01
C ARG A 393 40.68 45.45 5.46
N GLN A 394 40.34 46.37 6.36
CA GLN A 394 41.31 47.29 6.96
C GLN A 394 42.46 46.53 7.64
N GLY A 395 43.69 47.00 7.42
CA GLY A 395 44.92 46.45 8.01
C GLY A 395 45.54 45.30 7.23
N GLU A 396 44.89 44.82 6.17
CA GLU A 396 45.47 43.85 5.24
C GLU A 396 46.48 44.52 4.30
N GLU A 397 47.40 43.73 3.77
CA GLU A 397 48.27 44.19 2.68
C GLU A 397 47.46 44.27 1.38
N GLY A 398 47.71 45.29 0.58
CA GLY A 398 46.93 45.58 -0.61
C GLY A 398 47.79 45.77 -1.84
N GLU A 399 47.76 44.81 -2.76
CA GLU A 399 48.47 44.89 -4.05
C GLU A 399 47.57 45.11 -5.25
N ASP A 400 46.26 45.19 -5.02
CA ASP A 400 45.26 45.35 -6.08
C ASP A 400 44.54 46.71 -5.98
N PHE A 401 44.35 47.33 -7.15
CA PHE A 401 43.48 48.47 -7.39
C PHE A 401 42.13 47.95 -7.89
N PHE A 402 41.04 48.49 -7.36
CA PHE A 402 39.69 48.07 -7.71
C PHE A 402 38.91 49.23 -8.31
N LEU A 403 38.23 48.96 -9.42
CA LEU A 403 37.31 49.88 -10.05
C LEU A 403 35.91 49.26 -10.10
N LEU A 404 34.90 50.02 -9.68
CA LEU A 404 33.50 49.62 -9.67
C LEU A 404 32.89 49.77 -11.07
N LEU A 405 32.62 48.65 -11.74
CA LEU A 405 31.98 48.63 -13.06
C LEU A 405 30.46 48.58 -12.97
N ASP A 406 29.94 47.96 -11.91
CA ASP A 406 28.51 47.89 -11.59
C ASP A 406 28.32 47.60 -10.10
N GLY A 407 27.28 48.16 -9.48
CA GLY A 407 26.95 47.97 -8.07
C GLY A 407 27.28 49.17 -7.17
N GLU A 408 27.12 48.98 -5.85
CA GLU A 408 27.40 49.97 -4.80
C GLU A 408 28.13 49.29 -3.63
N VAL A 409 29.13 49.96 -3.07
CA VAL A 409 29.92 49.46 -1.93
C VAL A 409 29.96 50.48 -0.79
N GLU A 410 30.02 50.00 0.44
CA GLU A 410 30.22 50.79 1.64
C GLU A 410 31.69 50.72 2.08
N VAL A 411 32.24 51.86 2.51
CA VAL A 411 33.60 51.96 3.05
C VAL A 411 33.52 52.27 4.54
N THR A 412 34.11 51.43 5.38
CA THR A 412 34.10 51.57 6.84
C THR A 412 35.51 51.56 7.44
N LYS A 413 35.74 52.34 8.50
CA LYS A 413 36.97 52.33 9.29
C LYS A 413 36.71 51.80 10.68
N THR A 414 37.58 50.93 11.17
CA THR A 414 37.54 50.40 12.53
C THR A 414 38.16 51.41 13.49
N ALA A 415 37.38 51.89 14.45
CA ALA A 415 37.82 52.78 15.52
C ALA A 415 38.64 52.04 16.59
N SER A 416 39.26 52.79 17.51
CA SER A 416 40.12 52.24 18.58
C SER A 416 39.38 51.34 19.58
N ASP A 417 38.05 51.39 19.62
CA ASP A 417 37.18 50.53 20.42
C ASP A 417 36.65 49.29 19.66
N GLY A 418 37.10 49.09 18.41
CA GLY A 418 36.73 47.96 17.57
C GLY A 418 35.41 48.12 16.78
N ARG A 419 34.70 49.25 16.90
CA ARG A 419 33.48 49.49 16.09
C ARG A 419 33.83 49.98 14.69
N GLN A 420 33.03 49.59 13.70
CA GLN A 420 33.13 50.09 12.33
C GLN A 420 32.35 51.41 12.20
N VAL A 421 33.00 52.41 11.62
CA VAL A 421 32.46 53.74 11.33
C VAL A 421 32.41 53.91 9.82
N THR A 422 31.23 54.13 9.25
CA THR A 422 31.07 54.39 7.81
C THR A 422 31.72 55.72 7.45
N VAL A 423 32.66 55.68 6.49
CA VAL A 423 33.35 56.86 5.97
C VAL A 423 32.83 57.31 4.61
N GLY A 424 32.05 56.47 3.92
CA GLY A 424 31.34 56.82 2.69
C GLY A 424 30.81 55.59 1.95
N THR A 425 30.07 55.84 0.87
CA THR A 425 29.70 54.82 -0.13
C THR A 425 30.29 55.17 -1.48
N LEU A 426 30.60 54.16 -2.29
CA LEU A 426 31.14 54.28 -3.64
C LEU A 426 30.20 53.60 -4.63
N LYS A 427 30.03 54.20 -5.80
CA LYS A 427 29.09 53.77 -6.86
C LYS A 427 29.83 53.48 -8.16
N THR A 428 29.11 52.95 -9.14
CA THR A 428 29.65 52.67 -10.48
C THR A 428 30.46 53.85 -11.01
N GLY A 429 31.69 53.59 -11.44
CA GLY A 429 32.67 54.58 -11.87
C GLY A 429 33.70 54.97 -10.79
N ASP A 430 33.38 54.75 -9.51
CA ASP A 430 34.33 54.98 -8.43
C ASP A 430 35.36 53.84 -8.32
N PHE A 431 36.46 54.12 -7.63
CA PHE A 431 37.55 53.16 -7.40
C PHE A 431 37.97 53.13 -5.93
N PHE A 432 38.67 52.09 -5.51
CA PHE A 432 39.28 52.00 -4.19
C PHE A 432 40.52 51.10 -4.19
N GLY A 433 41.30 51.19 -3.10
CA GLY A 433 42.52 50.43 -2.92
C GLY A 433 43.78 51.15 -3.40
N GLU A 434 43.62 52.35 -3.94
CA GLU A 434 44.67 53.27 -4.37
C GLU A 434 45.62 53.67 -3.24
N MET A 435 45.10 53.81 -2.01
CA MET A 435 45.88 54.25 -0.85
C MET A 435 47.03 53.29 -0.56
N ALA A 436 46.74 51.98 -0.50
CA ALA A 436 47.75 50.97 -0.23
C ALA A 436 48.84 50.90 -1.32
N LEU A 437 48.45 51.17 -2.57
CA LEU A 437 49.35 51.13 -3.72
C LEU A 437 50.26 52.36 -3.83
N LEU A 438 49.74 53.55 -3.48
CA LEU A 438 50.42 54.83 -3.66
C LEU A 438 51.20 55.27 -2.42
N THR A 439 50.67 55.04 -1.22
CA THR A 439 51.36 55.41 0.03
C THR A 439 52.23 54.27 0.56
N GLY A 440 52.00 53.02 0.11
CA GLY A 440 52.68 51.83 0.60
C GLY A 440 52.17 51.33 1.95
N ASP A 441 51.14 51.97 2.50
CA ASP A 441 50.52 51.56 3.75
C ASP A 441 49.59 50.33 3.56
N LYS A 442 49.18 49.73 4.67
CA LYS A 442 48.12 48.70 4.68
C LYS A 442 46.77 49.30 4.27
N ARG A 443 45.81 48.46 3.88
CA ARG A 443 44.42 48.86 3.59
C ARG A 443 43.88 49.74 4.72
N THR A 444 43.47 50.96 4.39
CA THR A 444 43.11 51.99 5.37
C THR A 444 41.66 51.90 5.86
N ALA A 445 40.83 51.11 5.18
CA ALA A 445 39.42 50.88 5.44
C ALA A 445 38.99 49.49 4.93
N THR A 446 37.87 48.99 5.46
CA THR A 446 37.16 47.81 4.95
C THR A 446 36.16 48.27 3.89
N VAL A 447 35.99 47.50 2.82
CA VAL A 447 35.01 47.78 1.76
C VAL A 447 34.08 46.58 1.63
N THR A 448 32.78 46.82 1.71
CA THR A 448 31.74 45.78 1.70
C THR A 448 30.72 46.07 0.62
N SER A 449 30.31 45.05 -0.12
CA SER A 449 29.29 45.18 -1.17
C SER A 449 27.90 45.46 -0.58
N LEU A 450 27.19 46.47 -1.08
CA LEU A 450 25.79 46.75 -0.72
C LEU A 450 24.79 46.11 -1.69
N SER A 451 25.18 45.93 -2.96
CA SER A 451 24.44 45.16 -3.98
C SER A 451 25.33 44.10 -4.61
N ASP A 452 24.82 43.32 -5.57
CA ASP A 452 25.69 42.52 -6.42
C ASP A 452 26.61 43.48 -7.18
N THR A 453 27.92 43.25 -7.07
CA THR A 453 28.95 44.21 -7.51
C THR A 453 29.93 43.56 -8.45
N THR A 454 30.24 44.23 -9.56
CA THR A 454 31.27 43.83 -10.51
C THR A 454 32.46 44.78 -10.46
N LEU A 455 33.65 44.23 -10.28
CA LEU A 455 34.91 44.96 -10.16
C LEU A 455 35.88 44.62 -11.27
N ALA A 456 36.54 45.65 -11.79
CA ALA A 456 37.80 45.54 -12.51
C ALA A 456 38.96 45.60 -11.51
N VAL A 457 39.74 44.53 -11.43
CA VAL A 457 40.90 44.40 -10.53
C VAL A 457 42.19 44.54 -11.32
N ILE A 458 43.00 45.53 -10.97
CA ILE A 458 44.29 45.84 -11.60
C ILE A 458 45.40 45.66 -10.57
N GLY A 459 46.33 44.73 -10.83
CA GLY A 459 47.46 44.49 -9.93
C GLY A 459 48.50 45.62 -9.93
N ARG A 460 49.24 45.74 -8.82
CA ARG A 460 50.25 46.79 -8.55
C ARG A 460 51.21 47.06 -9.69
N GLU A 461 51.75 46.01 -10.31
CA GLU A 461 52.73 46.14 -11.40
C GLU A 461 52.13 46.81 -12.64
N TYR A 462 50.89 46.48 -13.00
CA TYR A 462 50.20 47.07 -14.14
C TYR A 462 49.75 48.50 -13.83
N PHE A 463 49.25 48.74 -12.62
CA PHE A 463 48.86 50.07 -12.17
C PHE A 463 50.06 51.03 -12.12
N ARG A 464 51.22 50.57 -11.64
CA ARG A 464 52.46 51.37 -11.64
C ARG A 464 52.94 51.70 -13.05
N LYS A 465 52.88 50.75 -13.98
CA LYS A 465 53.19 51.01 -15.40
C LYS A 465 52.28 52.08 -15.99
N LEU A 466 50.99 52.06 -15.67
CA LEU A 466 50.02 53.07 -16.09
C LEU A 466 50.41 54.47 -15.60
N LEU A 467 50.73 54.60 -14.31
CA LEU A 467 51.13 55.89 -13.72
C LEU A 467 52.44 56.43 -14.30
N HIS A 468 53.40 55.55 -14.62
CA HIS A 468 54.63 55.97 -15.30
C HIS A 468 54.38 56.42 -16.74
N ALA A 469 53.50 55.74 -17.48
CA ALA A 469 53.16 56.07 -18.85
C ALA A 469 52.34 57.38 -18.93
N LYS A 470 51.49 57.65 -17.93
CA LYS A 470 50.59 58.80 -17.89
C LYS A 470 50.61 59.47 -16.50
N PRO A 471 51.60 60.32 -16.21
CA PRO A 471 51.72 61.01 -14.92
C PRO A 471 50.51 61.89 -14.55
N GLU A 472 49.74 62.34 -15.55
CA GLU A 472 48.52 63.15 -15.35
C GLU A 472 47.45 62.41 -14.54
N ILE A 473 47.37 61.08 -14.64
CA ILE A 473 46.44 60.23 -13.88
C ILE A 473 46.78 60.27 -12.38
N ALA A 474 48.07 60.35 -12.02
CA ALA A 474 48.49 60.47 -10.62
C ALA A 474 47.96 61.77 -9.97
N GLY A 475 47.82 62.84 -10.75
CA GLY A 475 47.27 64.11 -10.28
C GLY A 475 45.80 63.98 -9.85
N GLY A 476 44.97 63.39 -10.72
CA GLY A 476 43.55 63.17 -10.43
C GLY A 476 43.31 62.23 -9.24
N ILE A 477 44.11 61.17 -9.13
CA ILE A 477 44.03 60.25 -7.97
C ILE A 477 44.49 60.94 -6.68
N SER A 478 45.48 61.83 -6.73
CA SER A 478 45.98 62.56 -5.56
C SER A 478 44.93 63.51 -4.97
N GLU A 479 44.11 64.15 -5.81
CA GLU A 479 43.01 65.01 -5.36
C GLU A 479 41.92 64.19 -4.64
N VAL A 480 41.52 63.06 -5.24
CA VAL A 480 40.56 62.12 -4.63
C VAL A 480 41.11 61.53 -3.33
N LEU A 481 42.40 61.23 -3.26
CA LEU A 481 43.10 60.76 -2.06
C LEU A 481 43.05 61.79 -0.92
N ALA A 482 43.33 63.06 -1.23
CA ALA A 482 43.30 64.14 -0.25
C ALA A 482 41.89 64.31 0.33
N GLU A 483 40.87 64.30 -0.54
CA GLU A 483 39.48 64.39 -0.13
C GLU A 483 39.05 63.20 0.75
N ARG A 484 39.37 61.97 0.35
CA ARG A 484 39.02 60.75 1.11
C ARG A 484 39.74 60.68 2.45
N THR A 485 40.99 61.15 2.51
CA THR A 485 41.74 61.22 3.76
C THR A 485 41.10 62.23 4.73
N ALA A 486 40.70 63.40 4.23
CA ALA A 486 39.99 64.41 5.02
C ALA A 486 38.63 63.89 5.52
N ARG A 487 37.78 63.35 4.63
CA ARG A 487 36.47 62.77 5.00
C ARG A 487 36.62 61.64 6.04
N GLY A 488 37.63 60.81 5.90
CA GLY A 488 37.93 59.73 6.84
C GLY A 488 38.37 60.24 8.22
N LEU A 489 39.16 61.32 8.29
CA LEU A 489 39.55 61.96 9.55
C LEU A 489 38.34 62.60 10.23
N GLU A 490 37.54 63.37 9.50
CA GLU A 490 36.32 64.03 10.01
C GLU A 490 35.27 63.02 10.53
N ALA A 491 35.09 61.89 9.83
CA ALA A 491 34.19 60.83 10.29
C ALA A 491 34.66 60.21 11.63
N MET A 492 35.97 60.01 11.78
CA MET A 492 36.57 59.46 13.00
C MET A 492 36.57 60.47 14.15
N GLU A 493 36.78 61.76 13.89
CA GLU A 493 36.66 62.83 14.89
C GLU A 493 35.22 62.95 15.40
N ARG A 494 34.23 62.97 14.50
CA ARG A 494 32.81 62.96 14.87
C ARG A 494 32.45 61.76 15.75
N TYR A 495 32.90 60.57 15.38
CA TYR A 495 32.71 59.37 16.20
C TYR A 495 33.38 59.50 17.57
N ARG A 496 34.62 60.02 17.63
CA ARG A 496 35.34 60.23 18.89
C ARG A 496 34.61 61.21 19.81
N GLU A 497 34.12 62.33 19.29
CA GLU A 497 33.31 63.27 20.06
C GLU A 497 32.01 62.65 20.57
N GLU A 498 31.35 61.81 19.76
CA GLU A 498 30.14 61.10 20.14
C GLU A 498 30.42 60.09 21.26
N VAL A 499 31.52 59.34 21.16
CA VAL A 499 31.97 58.42 22.22
C VAL A 499 32.39 59.18 23.49
N GLU A 500 33.05 60.32 23.38
CA GLU A 500 33.41 61.16 24.53
C GLU A 500 32.17 61.80 25.17
N ARG A 501 31.19 62.26 24.39
CA ARG A 501 29.88 62.72 24.90
C ARG A 501 29.11 61.59 25.60
N ALA A 502 29.10 60.39 25.02
CA ALA A 502 28.48 59.21 25.62
C ALA A 502 29.19 58.79 26.92
N ARG A 503 30.53 58.86 26.98
CA ARG A 503 31.32 58.62 28.20
C ARG A 503 31.11 59.72 29.25
N ALA A 504 30.99 60.98 28.86
CA ALA A 504 30.75 62.11 29.77
C ALA A 504 29.32 62.11 30.35
N ALA A 505 28.35 61.50 29.66
CA ALA A 505 26.99 61.29 30.17
C ALA A 505 26.86 60.09 31.14
N ALA A 506 27.83 59.16 31.13
CA ALA A 506 27.82 57.94 31.95
C ALA A 506 28.25 58.02 33.44
N PRO A 507 28.90 59.08 34.00
CA PRO A 507 29.40 59.02 35.38
C PRO A 507 28.31 58.97 36.45
N ASP A 508 27.11 59.48 36.18
CA ASP A 508 26.07 59.64 37.21
C ASP A 508 25.25 58.35 37.43
N GLU A 509 25.11 57.48 36.42
CA GLU A 509 24.33 56.25 36.54
C GLU A 509 25.11 55.08 37.17
N GLU A 510 26.40 54.94 36.88
CA GLU A 510 27.23 53.89 37.48
C GLU A 510 27.53 54.20 38.95
N THR A 511 27.77 55.47 39.30
CA THR A 511 27.93 55.93 40.68
C THR A 511 26.63 55.75 41.48
N LYS A 512 25.45 56.04 40.90
CA LYS A 512 24.15 55.77 41.53
C LYS A 512 23.88 54.27 41.71
N ARG A 513 24.27 53.42 40.76
CA ARG A 513 24.12 51.95 40.89
C ARG A 513 25.05 51.37 41.97
N ILE A 514 26.29 51.84 42.05
CA ILE A 514 27.24 51.44 43.10
C ILE A 514 26.74 51.93 44.47
N ALA A 515 26.31 53.19 44.58
CA ALA A 515 25.73 53.74 45.82
C ALA A 515 24.47 52.99 46.26
N ALA A 516 23.55 52.67 45.34
CA ALA A 516 22.35 51.88 45.63
C ALA A 516 22.68 50.45 46.10
N ARG A 517 23.72 49.83 45.53
CA ARG A 517 24.19 48.50 45.93
C ARG A 517 24.87 48.51 47.30
N ILE A 518 25.66 49.55 47.61
CA ILE A 518 26.23 49.78 48.95
C ILE A 518 25.12 50.03 49.97
N LEU A 519 24.15 50.88 49.67
CA LEU A 519 23.01 51.18 50.54
C LEU A 519 22.16 49.93 50.83
N LYS A 520 21.95 49.08 49.81
CA LYS A 520 21.28 47.78 49.95
C LYS A 520 22.03 46.84 50.89
N ASN A 521 23.37 46.81 50.82
CA ASN A 521 24.19 45.99 51.71
C ASN A 521 24.23 46.55 53.15
N ILE A 522 24.24 47.87 53.33
CA ILE A 522 24.17 48.53 54.64
C ILE A 522 22.82 48.23 55.33
N LYS A 523 21.69 48.35 54.63
CA LYS A 523 20.37 47.97 55.17
C LYS A 523 20.32 46.51 55.60
N LYS A 524 20.89 45.62 54.78
CA LYS A 524 20.99 44.18 55.06
C LYS A 524 21.87 43.87 56.27
N PHE A 525 22.89 44.68 56.57
CA PHE A 525 23.75 44.55 57.74
C PHE A 525 23.12 45.15 59.02
N LEU A 526 22.33 46.22 58.89
CA LEU A 526 21.67 46.91 60.01
C LEU A 526 20.31 46.31 60.43
N HIS A 527 19.89 45.18 59.85
CA HIS A 527 18.56 44.57 60.08
C HIS A 527 17.39 45.56 59.96
N LEU A 528 17.44 46.46 58.96
CA LEU A 528 16.36 47.38 58.57
C LEU A 528 15.76 47.00 57.22
#